data_AF-A0A1B6JIW6-F1
#
_entry.id   AF-A0A1B6JIW6-F1
#
_cell.length_a   1.000
_cell.length_b   1.000
_cell.length_c   1.000
_cell.angle_alpha   90.00
_cell.angle_beta   90.00
_cell.angle_gamma   90.00
#
_symmetry.space_group_name_H-M   'P 1'
#
loop_
_entity.id
_entity.type
_entity.pdbx_description
1 polymer ?
#
loop_
_entity_poly.entity_id
_entity_poly.type
_entity_poly.pdbx_seq_one_letter_code
_entity_poly.pdbx_strand_id
1 'polypeptide(L)'
;LSYHTRRLVYASVALLVIYTTVQIFRPPKLIDLQDREAQLKQIAKMIQSGTNNKLWRGGQACRHPRLEVNSSEIMKFIKPQGPLQCSEEKDWVQMIGGTAKITQAARDRYGDIECSFTDITRTDDFYTRTGITTTTHTEFNLEASDFVRVRCISESGKKWSSILAGVRNDQDVWDRTGWQQ
;
A
#
# COMPACT_ATOMS: atom_id res chain seq x y z
N LEU A 1 -44.43 11.25 64.81
CA LEU A 1 -44.38 10.29 63.68
C LEU A 1 -44.64 8.89 64.22
N SER A 2 -45.66 8.19 63.72
CA SER A 2 -46.06 6.86 64.19
C SER A 2 -44.90 5.85 64.08
N TYR A 3 -44.80 4.91 65.01
CA TYR A 3 -43.77 3.87 65.08
C TYR A 3 -43.58 3.13 63.74
N HIS A 4 -44.68 2.94 63.00
CA HIS A 4 -44.67 2.32 61.67
C HIS A 4 -43.99 3.18 60.60
N THR A 5 -44.12 4.51 60.68
CA THR A 5 -43.50 5.44 59.73
C THR A 5 -41.99 5.46 59.89
N ARG A 6 -41.49 5.40 61.14
CA ARG A 6 -40.04 5.30 61.43
C ARG A 6 -39.46 3.99 60.91
N ARG A 7 -40.17 2.86 61.09
CA ARG A 7 -39.73 1.55 60.60
C ARG A 7 -39.65 1.47 59.08
N LEU A 8 -40.60 2.10 58.36
CA LEU A 8 -40.55 2.22 56.90
C LEU A 8 -39.38 3.08 56.42
N VAL A 9 -39.12 4.22 57.09
CA VAL A 9 -37.98 5.08 56.76
C VAL A 9 -36.66 4.34 56.97
N TYR A 10 -36.46 3.65 58.10
CA TYR A 10 -35.24 2.86 58.33
C TYR A 10 -35.05 1.73 57.31
N ALA A 11 -36.14 1.05 56.92
CA ALA A 11 -36.08 0.02 55.88
C ALA A 11 -35.66 0.61 54.52
N SER A 12 -36.19 1.77 54.14
CA SER A 12 -35.83 2.44 52.89
C SER A 12 -34.37 2.91 52.86
N VAL A 13 -33.87 3.44 53.98
CA VAL A 13 -32.46 3.84 54.12
C VAL A 13 -31.53 2.63 54.07
N ALA A 14 -31.89 1.53 54.74
CA ALA A 14 -31.11 0.30 54.68
C ALA A 14 -31.01 -0.26 53.25
N LEU A 15 -32.12 -0.26 52.50
CA LEU A 15 -32.12 -0.68 51.10
C LEU A 15 -31.26 0.21 50.21
N LEU A 16 -31.29 1.53 50.43
CA LEU A 16 -30.42 2.47 49.71
C LEU A 16 -28.94 2.23 50.02
N VAL A 17 -28.59 2.01 51.29
CA VAL A 17 -27.21 1.70 51.69
C VAL A 17 -26.75 0.40 51.04
N ILE A 18 -27.55 -0.67 51.10
CA ILE A 18 -27.25 -1.95 50.46
C ILE A 18 -27.09 -1.79 48.93
N TYR A 19 -27.96 -1.00 48.30
CA TYR A 19 -27.85 -0.74 46.86
C TYR A 19 -26.54 -0.02 46.51
N THR A 20 -26.17 1.00 47.28
CA THR A 20 -24.93 1.75 47.03
C THR A 20 -23.68 0.92 47.27
N THR A 21 -23.65 0.06 48.29
CA THR A 21 -22.51 -0.83 48.54
C THR A 21 -22.37 -1.86 47.43
N VAL A 22 -23.46 -2.46 46.95
CA VAL A 22 -23.43 -3.40 45.81
C VAL A 22 -22.90 -2.75 44.53
N GLN A 23 -23.20 -1.47 44.28
CA GLN A 23 -22.69 -0.76 43.11
C GLN A 23 -21.20 -0.39 43.24
N ILE A 24 -20.71 -0.09 44.45
CA ILE A 24 -19.28 0.19 44.71
C ILE A 24 -18.42 -1.08 44.59
N PHE A 25 -18.93 -2.23 45.07
CA PHE A 25 -18.23 -3.51 45.00
C PHE A 25 -18.46 -4.26 43.68
N ARG A 26 -19.24 -3.71 42.75
CA ARG A 26 -19.38 -4.29 41.42
C ARG A 26 -18.05 -4.10 40.70
N PRO A 27 -17.33 -5.19 40.36
CA PRO A 27 -16.09 -5.05 39.60
C PRO A 27 -16.43 -4.31 38.29
N PRO A 28 -15.58 -3.38 37.83
CA PRO A 28 -15.74 -2.84 36.49
C PRO A 28 -15.82 -4.03 35.53
N LYS A 29 -16.76 -4.00 34.57
CA LYS A 29 -16.79 -4.99 33.50
C LYS A 29 -15.46 -4.86 32.76
N LEU A 30 -14.49 -5.70 33.14
CA LEU A 30 -13.25 -5.85 32.42
C LEU A 30 -13.66 -6.33 31.04
N ILE A 31 -13.46 -5.49 30.03
CA ILE A 31 -13.68 -5.87 28.65
C ILE A 31 -12.81 -7.09 28.42
N ASP A 32 -13.44 -8.24 28.19
CA ASP A 32 -12.74 -9.45 27.86
C ASP A 32 -11.99 -9.20 26.54
N LEU A 33 -10.66 -9.08 26.65
CA LEU A 33 -9.76 -8.77 25.54
C LEU A 33 -9.74 -9.90 24.48
N GLN A 34 -10.42 -11.01 24.73
CA GLN A 34 -10.45 -12.18 23.87
C GLN A 34 -11.48 -12.07 22.72
N ASP A 35 -12.48 -11.17 22.83
CA ASP A 35 -13.47 -10.96 21.78
C ASP A 35 -13.03 -9.86 20.79
N ARG A 36 -12.24 -10.29 19.80
CA ARG A 36 -11.78 -9.44 18.68
C ARG A 36 -12.95 -8.77 17.94
N GLU A 37 -14.11 -9.40 17.89
CA GLU A 37 -15.27 -8.84 17.18
C GLU A 37 -15.86 -7.65 17.93
N ALA A 38 -15.95 -7.73 19.26
CA ALA A 38 -16.37 -6.62 20.11
C ALA A 38 -15.39 -5.43 20.01
N GLN A 39 -14.09 -5.68 19.98
CA GLN A 39 -13.07 -4.64 19.80
C GLN A 39 -13.20 -3.95 18.45
N LEU A 40 -13.36 -4.71 17.36
CA LEU A 40 -13.52 -4.15 16.01
C LEU A 40 -14.79 -3.30 15.91
N LYS A 41 -15.90 -3.73 16.52
CA LYS A 41 -17.15 -2.94 16.59
C LYS A 41 -16.94 -1.63 17.34
N GLN A 42 -16.17 -1.64 18.43
CA GLN A 42 -15.88 -0.44 19.21
C GLN A 42 -14.95 0.53 18.47
N ILE A 43 -13.93 0.02 17.77
CA ILE A 43 -13.06 0.80 16.88
C ILE A 43 -13.88 1.43 15.74
N ALA A 44 -14.74 0.66 15.07
CA ALA A 44 -15.60 1.16 14.01
C ALA A 44 -16.51 2.30 14.52
N LYS A 45 -17.10 2.15 15.70
CA LYS A 45 -17.92 3.19 16.34
C LYS A 45 -17.12 4.45 16.68
N MET A 46 -15.86 4.31 17.13
CA MET A 46 -14.96 5.45 17.39
C MET A 46 -14.53 6.16 16.10
N ILE A 47 -14.30 5.43 15.01
CA ILE A 47 -14.01 6.02 13.69
C ILE A 47 -15.22 6.80 13.18
N GLN A 48 -16.43 6.21 13.28
CA GLN A 48 -17.66 6.82 12.78
C GLN A 48 -18.10 8.05 13.59
N SER A 49 -17.78 8.11 14.89
CA SER A 49 -18.05 9.27 15.75
C SER A 49 -16.96 10.35 15.69
N GLY A 50 -15.87 10.10 14.94
CA GLY A 50 -14.68 10.95 14.87
C GLY A 50 -14.83 12.24 14.06
N THR A 51 -16.01 12.60 13.55
CA THR A 51 -16.23 13.81 12.74
C THR A 51 -16.07 15.12 13.50
N ASN A 52 -16.12 15.13 14.84
CA ASN A 52 -15.96 16.35 15.65
C ASN A 52 -14.90 16.27 16.77
N ASN A 53 -14.08 15.21 16.80
CA ASN A 53 -13.13 15.04 17.89
C ASN A 53 -11.83 15.79 17.63
N LYS A 54 -11.49 16.74 18.54
CA LYS A 54 -10.27 17.55 18.56
C LYS A 54 -8.96 16.73 18.49
N LEU A 55 -9.05 15.41 18.68
CA LEU A 55 -7.98 14.41 18.57
C LEU A 55 -7.46 14.22 17.13
N TRP A 56 -8.26 14.54 16.11
CA TRP A 56 -7.96 14.30 14.69
C TRP A 56 -7.59 15.57 13.90
N ARG A 57 -7.18 16.64 14.58
CA ARG A 57 -6.67 17.87 13.92
C ARG A 57 -5.35 17.60 13.21
N GLY A 58 -5.40 17.05 11.99
CA GLY A 58 -4.27 16.87 11.09
C GLY A 58 -3.49 15.54 11.23
N GLY A 59 -3.99 14.56 12.00
CA GLY A 59 -3.38 13.23 12.10
C GLY A 59 -4.07 12.21 11.20
N GLN A 60 -3.30 11.34 10.52
CA GLN A 60 -3.86 10.19 9.79
C GLN A 60 -4.77 9.35 10.70
N ALA A 61 -5.94 8.95 10.18
CA ALA A 61 -6.91 8.09 10.88
C ALA A 61 -6.28 6.76 11.34
N CYS A 62 -5.33 6.25 10.56
CA CYS A 62 -4.51 5.08 10.88
C CYS A 62 -3.10 5.56 11.25
N ARG A 63 -2.68 5.36 12.50
CA ARG A 63 -1.27 5.55 12.86
C ARG A 63 -0.47 4.36 12.34
N HIS A 64 0.45 4.62 11.41
CA HIS A 64 1.41 3.59 11.01
C HIS A 64 2.23 3.15 12.23
N PRO A 65 2.46 1.84 12.40
CA PRO A 65 3.35 1.36 13.44
C PRO A 65 4.78 1.86 13.17
N ARG A 66 5.49 2.24 14.23
CA ARG A 66 6.92 2.53 14.14
C ARG A 66 7.65 1.19 14.19
N LEU A 67 8.11 0.73 13.03
CA LEU A 67 8.90 -0.48 12.89
C LEU A 67 10.39 -0.14 12.91
N GLU A 68 11.18 -0.94 13.63
CA GLU A 68 12.63 -0.85 13.58
C GLU A 68 13.13 -1.36 12.22
N VAL A 69 13.91 -0.54 11.51
CA VAL A 69 14.47 -0.90 10.19
C VAL A 69 15.26 -2.21 10.26
N ASN A 70 16.00 -2.40 11.36
CA ASN A 70 16.85 -3.58 11.59
C ASN A 70 16.30 -4.45 12.74
N SER A 71 14.99 -4.69 12.78
CA SER A 71 14.39 -5.61 13.75
C SER A 71 15.06 -6.99 13.68
N SER A 72 15.62 -7.46 14.80
CA SER A 72 16.30 -8.76 14.88
C SER A 72 15.38 -9.93 14.52
N GLU A 73 14.08 -9.77 14.75
CA GLU A 73 13.05 -10.76 14.41
C GLU A 73 12.91 -10.96 12.89
N ILE A 74 13.13 -9.90 12.10
CA ILE A 74 13.03 -9.92 10.64
C ILE A 74 14.41 -10.20 10.02
N MET A 75 15.45 -9.50 10.49
CA MET A 75 16.79 -9.56 9.91
C MET A 75 17.39 -10.97 9.95
N LYS A 76 17.02 -11.81 10.91
CA LYS A 76 17.45 -13.23 10.95
C LYS A 76 17.03 -14.04 9.72
N PHE A 77 16.00 -13.60 9.00
CA PHE A 77 15.54 -14.22 7.76
C PHE A 77 16.13 -13.57 6.51
N ILE A 78 16.68 -12.36 6.62
CA ILE A 78 17.29 -11.64 5.50
C ILE A 78 18.74 -12.11 5.35
N LYS A 79 19.01 -12.84 4.27
CA LYS A 79 20.36 -13.30 3.95
C LYS A 79 21.02 -12.32 2.99
N PRO A 80 22.24 -11.84 3.28
CA PRO A 80 22.98 -11.00 2.34
C PRO A 80 23.21 -11.80 1.05
N GLN A 81 22.79 -11.22 -0.07
CA GLN A 81 23.10 -11.75 -1.39
C GLN A 81 24.38 -11.10 -1.90
N GLY A 82 25.15 -11.85 -2.68
CA GLY A 82 26.34 -11.31 -3.35
C GLY A 82 25.98 -10.21 -4.37
N PRO A 83 26.99 -9.52 -4.92
CA PRO A 83 26.76 -8.52 -5.95
C PRO A 83 26.09 -9.15 -7.19
N LEU A 84 25.23 -8.36 -7.84
CA LEU A 84 24.60 -8.76 -9.10
C LEU A 84 25.66 -8.88 -10.19
N GLN A 85 25.71 -10.03 -10.86
CA GLN A 85 26.55 -10.24 -12.04
C GLN A 85 25.72 -9.91 -13.28
N CYS A 86 25.93 -8.72 -13.84
CA CYS A 86 25.28 -8.28 -15.08
C CYS A 86 26.00 -8.87 -16.31
N SER A 87 25.27 -9.01 -17.43
CA SER A 87 25.87 -9.37 -18.72
C SER A 87 26.89 -8.31 -19.16
N GLU A 88 27.94 -8.73 -19.87
CA GLU A 88 28.88 -7.81 -20.52
C GLU A 88 28.24 -7.05 -21.68
N GLU A 89 27.20 -7.62 -22.29
CA GLU A 89 26.42 -6.95 -23.32
C GLU A 89 25.50 -5.89 -22.71
N LYS A 90 25.65 -4.66 -23.19
CA LYS A 90 24.74 -3.55 -22.85
C LYS A 90 23.36 -3.79 -23.46
N ASP A 91 22.34 -3.35 -22.73
CA ASP A 91 20.96 -3.39 -23.21
C ASP A 91 20.78 -2.59 -24.51
N TRP A 92 19.96 -3.15 -25.42
CA TRP A 92 19.70 -2.51 -26.70
C TRP A 92 18.76 -1.32 -26.57
N VAL A 93 17.93 -1.31 -25.52
CA VAL A 93 16.97 -0.26 -25.23
C VAL A 93 17.17 0.22 -23.80
N GLN A 94 17.17 1.54 -23.63
CA GLN A 94 17.27 2.19 -22.33
C GLN A 94 15.99 2.99 -22.02
N MET A 95 15.66 3.11 -20.74
CA MET A 95 14.55 3.95 -20.28
C MET A 95 15.05 5.34 -19.91
N ILE A 96 14.37 6.38 -20.42
CA ILE A 96 14.57 7.78 -20.06
C ILE A 96 13.21 8.31 -19.57
N GLY A 97 12.98 8.27 -18.26
CA GLY A 97 11.67 8.60 -17.69
C GLY A 97 10.58 7.63 -18.18
N GLY A 98 9.65 8.13 -18.97
CA GLY A 98 8.58 7.36 -19.60
C GLY A 98 8.86 6.93 -21.05
N THR A 99 10.07 7.14 -21.56
CA THR A 99 10.44 6.85 -22.95
C THR A 99 11.45 5.71 -23.02
N ALA A 100 11.11 4.64 -23.74
CA ALA A 100 12.00 3.55 -24.10
C ALA A 100 12.71 3.87 -25.41
N LYS A 101 14.04 4.01 -25.38
CA LYS A 101 14.84 4.45 -26.54
C LYS A 101 15.87 3.41 -26.93
N ILE A 102 15.91 3.06 -28.23
CA ILE A 102 16.95 2.20 -28.78
C ILE A 102 18.29 2.93 -28.72
N THR A 103 19.27 2.30 -28.09
CA THR A 103 20.58 2.90 -27.80
C THR A 103 21.41 3.02 -29.07
N GLN A 104 22.20 4.09 -29.17
CA GLN A 104 23.10 4.26 -30.31
C GLN A 104 24.19 3.18 -30.32
N ALA A 105 24.69 2.78 -29.15
CA ALA A 105 25.67 1.70 -29.03
C ALA A 105 25.19 0.36 -29.61
N ALA A 106 23.88 0.06 -29.50
CA ALA A 106 23.31 -1.13 -30.13
C ALA A 106 23.25 -0.98 -31.65
N ARG A 107 22.80 0.18 -32.17
CA ARG A 107 22.78 0.46 -33.62
C ARG A 107 24.17 0.40 -34.24
N ASP A 108 25.17 1.00 -33.59
CA ASP A 108 26.56 1.00 -34.08
C ASP A 108 27.13 -0.43 -34.17
N ARG A 109 26.66 -1.34 -33.32
CA ARG A 109 27.14 -2.73 -33.25
C ARG A 109 26.35 -3.69 -34.15
N TYR A 110 25.05 -3.49 -34.28
CA TYR A 110 24.14 -4.46 -34.89
C TYR A 110 23.45 -3.96 -36.16
N GLY A 111 23.67 -2.71 -36.56
CA GLY A 111 23.04 -2.08 -37.72
C GLY A 111 21.67 -1.50 -37.38
N ASP A 112 20.78 -1.47 -38.37
CA ASP A 112 19.40 -1.07 -38.13
C ASP A 112 18.71 -2.08 -37.18
N ILE A 113 17.92 -1.57 -36.24
CA ILE A 113 17.25 -2.35 -35.20
C ILE A 113 15.79 -1.96 -35.19
N GLU A 114 14.92 -2.93 -35.45
CA GLU A 114 13.49 -2.82 -35.26
C GLU A 114 13.12 -3.42 -33.91
N CYS A 115 12.41 -2.65 -33.07
CA CYS A 115 11.90 -3.12 -31.79
C CYS A 115 10.38 -3.05 -31.72
N SER A 116 9.77 -4.09 -31.17
CA SER A 116 8.37 -4.16 -30.80
C SER A 116 8.20 -3.97 -29.30
N PHE A 117 7.32 -3.06 -28.92
CA PHE A 117 7.03 -2.64 -27.56
C PHE A 117 5.59 -3.01 -27.23
N THR A 118 5.37 -3.81 -26.18
CA THR A 118 4.04 -4.25 -25.75
C THR A 118 3.85 -3.90 -24.27
N ASP A 119 2.91 -3.01 -23.98
CA ASP A 119 2.60 -2.66 -22.59
C ASP A 119 2.10 -3.88 -21.80
N ILE A 120 2.47 -3.97 -20.53
CA ILE A 120 2.04 -5.04 -19.61
C ILE A 120 1.23 -4.40 -18.49
N THR A 121 -0.08 -4.61 -18.48
CA THR A 121 -0.96 -4.11 -17.42
C THR A 121 -1.32 -5.23 -16.45
N ARG A 122 -1.19 -4.98 -15.15
CA ARG A 122 -1.62 -5.92 -14.12
C ARG A 122 -3.12 -5.77 -13.87
N THR A 123 -3.88 -6.85 -13.99
CA THR A 123 -5.34 -6.82 -13.73
C THR A 123 -5.70 -7.11 -12.29
N ASP A 124 -4.93 -8.00 -11.66
CA ASP A 124 -5.09 -8.40 -10.27
C ASP A 124 -3.75 -8.98 -9.73
N ASP A 125 -3.78 -9.60 -8.57
CA ASP A 125 -2.57 -10.13 -7.92
C ASP A 125 -1.97 -11.36 -8.62
N PHE A 126 -2.73 -12.01 -9.51
CA PHE A 126 -2.35 -13.26 -10.15
C PHE A 126 -2.26 -13.16 -11.67
N TYR A 127 -2.86 -12.14 -12.29
CA TYR A 127 -2.97 -12.02 -13.74
C TYR A 127 -2.44 -10.69 -14.30
N THR A 128 -1.84 -10.79 -15.48
CA THR A 128 -1.40 -9.66 -16.30
C THR A 128 -2.01 -9.78 -17.68
N ARG A 129 -2.26 -8.62 -18.32
CA ARG A 129 -2.72 -8.51 -19.70
C ARG A 129 -1.68 -7.76 -20.52
N THR A 130 -1.52 -8.19 -21.76
CA THR A 130 -0.70 -7.49 -22.74
C THR A 130 -1.57 -6.46 -23.47
N GLY A 131 -1.01 -5.28 -23.67
CA GLY A 131 -1.64 -4.19 -24.40
C GLY A 131 -1.35 -4.26 -25.90
N ILE A 132 -1.49 -3.11 -26.54
CA ILE A 132 -1.16 -2.94 -27.96
C ILE A 132 0.35 -3.06 -28.13
N THR A 133 0.77 -3.62 -29.26
CA THR A 133 2.18 -3.70 -29.65
C THR A 133 2.49 -2.64 -30.68
N THR A 134 3.47 -1.79 -30.39
CA THR A 134 3.96 -0.75 -31.28
C THR A 134 5.37 -1.11 -31.75
N THR A 135 5.60 -1.09 -33.06
CA THR A 135 6.91 -1.40 -33.66
C THR A 135 7.56 -0.13 -34.18
N THR A 136 8.85 0.06 -33.89
CA THR A 136 9.60 1.28 -34.23
C THR A 136 11.11 1.00 -34.27
N HIS A 137 11.83 1.84 -35.01
CA HIS A 137 13.30 1.81 -35.14
C HIS A 137 14.01 2.85 -34.24
N THR A 138 13.25 3.58 -33.40
CA THR A 138 13.78 4.71 -32.64
C THR A 138 13.46 4.63 -31.15
N GLU A 139 12.22 4.96 -30.79
CA GLU A 139 11.77 5.06 -29.40
C GLU A 139 10.25 4.85 -29.28
N PHE A 140 9.83 4.52 -28.08
CA PHE A 140 8.44 4.28 -27.68
C PHE A 140 8.16 4.99 -26.36
N ASN A 141 7.07 5.74 -26.28
CA ASN A 141 6.61 6.31 -25.03
C ASN A 141 5.63 5.35 -24.36
N LEU A 142 5.76 5.16 -23.04
CA LEU A 142 4.82 4.37 -22.27
C LEU A 142 3.42 5.01 -22.32
N GLU A 143 2.39 4.22 -22.65
CA GLU A 143 1.02 4.72 -22.82
C GLU A 143 0.06 4.10 -21.81
N ALA A 144 0.01 2.76 -21.72
CA ALA A 144 -0.97 2.08 -20.87
C ALA A 144 -0.40 1.60 -19.53
N SER A 145 0.92 1.45 -19.40
CA SER A 145 1.57 0.89 -18.22
C SER A 145 2.96 1.45 -17.97
N ASP A 146 3.41 1.40 -16.72
CA ASP A 146 4.80 1.65 -16.33
C ASP A 146 5.76 0.52 -16.76
N PHE A 147 5.20 -0.61 -17.23
CA PHE A 147 5.95 -1.79 -17.67
C PHE A 147 5.70 -2.11 -19.13
N VAL A 148 6.79 -2.33 -19.88
CA VAL A 148 6.75 -2.67 -21.30
C VAL A 148 7.63 -3.88 -21.60
N ARG A 149 7.09 -4.82 -22.38
CA ARG A 149 7.85 -5.92 -22.97
C ARG A 149 8.47 -5.43 -24.26
N VAL A 150 9.77 -5.64 -24.42
CA VAL A 150 10.51 -5.23 -25.62
C VAL A 150 11.08 -6.45 -26.31
N ARG A 151 10.92 -6.52 -27.63
CA ARG A 151 11.59 -7.51 -28.49
C ARG A 151 12.16 -6.80 -29.71
N CYS A 152 13.47 -6.91 -29.88
CA CYS A 152 14.21 -6.27 -30.95
C CYS A 152 14.84 -7.30 -31.89
N ILE A 153 14.91 -6.95 -33.17
CA ILE A 153 15.56 -7.71 -34.22
C ILE A 153 16.42 -6.73 -35.02
N SER A 154 17.69 -7.06 -35.17
CA SER A 154 18.61 -6.32 -36.03
C SER A 154 18.54 -6.78 -37.49
N GLU A 155 19.02 -5.95 -38.42
CA GLU A 155 19.17 -6.31 -39.84
C GLU A 155 19.98 -7.62 -40.02
N SER A 156 20.98 -7.86 -39.16
CA SER A 156 21.77 -9.09 -39.17
C SER A 156 21.02 -10.34 -38.65
N GLY A 157 19.78 -10.20 -38.20
CA GLY A 157 18.95 -11.28 -37.64
C GLY A 157 19.20 -11.57 -36.15
N LYS A 158 20.14 -10.87 -35.50
CA LYS A 158 20.32 -10.97 -34.03
C LYS A 158 19.11 -10.41 -33.30
N LYS A 159 18.80 -11.01 -32.15
CA LYS A 159 17.61 -10.71 -31.36
C LYS A 159 18.00 -10.34 -29.93
N TRP A 160 17.25 -9.41 -29.36
CA TRP A 160 17.33 -9.03 -27.95
C TRP A 160 15.93 -8.84 -27.40
N SER A 161 15.70 -9.16 -26.13
CA SER A 161 14.41 -8.95 -25.51
C SER A 161 14.55 -8.71 -24.02
N SER A 162 13.70 -7.85 -23.47
CA SER A 162 13.66 -7.57 -22.04
C SER A 162 12.27 -7.09 -21.61
N ILE A 163 12.07 -6.94 -20.30
CA ILE A 163 10.95 -6.20 -19.72
C ILE A 163 11.57 -4.96 -19.07
N LEU A 164 11.10 -3.80 -19.48
CA LEU A 164 11.58 -2.52 -18.96
C LEU A 164 10.51 -1.88 -18.10
N ALA A 165 10.95 -1.13 -17.09
CA ALA A 165 10.11 -0.33 -16.23
C ALA A 165 10.52 1.14 -16.36
N GLY A 166 9.53 2.01 -16.50
CA GLY A 166 9.71 3.46 -16.51
C GLY A 166 8.60 4.15 -15.72
N VAL A 167 8.58 5.48 -15.79
CA VAL A 167 7.51 6.28 -15.17
C VAL A 167 6.68 6.85 -16.29
N ARG A 168 5.47 6.31 -16.50
CA ARG A 168 4.54 6.86 -17.48
C ARG A 168 4.12 8.26 -17.05
N ASN A 169 4.06 9.18 -18.02
CA ASN A 169 3.46 10.49 -17.79
C ASN A 169 1.95 10.43 -18.05
N ASP A 170 1.14 10.55 -17.00
CA ASP A 170 -0.32 10.51 -17.05
C ASP A 170 -0.90 11.79 -16.46
N GLN A 171 -1.37 12.68 -17.33
CA GLN A 171 -1.82 14.02 -16.93
C GLN A 171 -3.01 13.96 -15.96
N ASP A 172 -3.93 13.01 -16.14
CA ASP A 172 -5.10 12.86 -15.27
C ASP A 172 -4.67 12.49 -13.84
N VAL A 173 -3.65 11.65 -13.71
CA VAL A 173 -3.05 11.30 -12.42
C VAL A 173 -2.37 12.52 -11.79
N TRP A 174 -1.60 13.28 -12.57
CA TRP A 174 -0.94 14.50 -12.11
C TRP A 174 -1.93 15.56 -11.63
N ASP A 175 -2.99 15.80 -12.39
CA ASP A 175 -4.01 16.82 -12.10
C ASP A 175 -4.79 16.49 -10.83
N ARG A 176 -5.17 15.21 -10.64
CA ARG A 176 -5.92 14.76 -9.46
C ARG A 176 -5.13 14.89 -8.17
N THR A 177 -3.81 14.73 -8.25
CA THR A 177 -2.97 14.58 -7.07
C THR A 177 -2.45 15.93 -6.53
N GLY A 178 -2.59 17.02 -7.30
CA GLY A 178 -2.33 18.37 -6.82
C GLY A 178 -0.86 18.66 -6.49
N TRP A 179 0.09 17.86 -6.99
CA TRP A 179 1.53 18.00 -6.69
C TRP A 179 2.15 19.33 -7.13
N GLN A 180 1.45 20.12 -7.94
CA GLN A 180 1.88 21.46 -8.34
C GLN A 180 1.49 22.57 -7.35
N GLN A 181 0.89 22.24 -6.20
CA GLN A 181 0.55 23.19 -5.13
C GLN A 181 1.62 23.27 -4.04
#